data_AF-A0A1F1GCQ1-F1
#
_entry.id   AF-A0A1F1GCQ1-F1
#
_cell.length_a   1.000
_cell.length_b   1.000
_cell.length_c   1.000
_cell.angle_alpha   90.00
_cell.angle_beta   90.00
_cell.angle_gamma   90.00
#
_symmetry.space_group_name_H-M   'P 1'
#
loop_
_entity.id
_entity.type
_entity.pdbx_description
1 polymer ?
#
loop_
_entity_poly.entity_id
_entity_poly.type
_entity_poly.pdbx_seq_one_letter_code
_entity_poly.pdbx_strand_id
1 'polypeptide(L)'
;MRLSDAERTDAVNDLAQALGEGRLTMDEFEERTDAVMQATTRRELAEVFMDIPTKASTELKIYSRGEMERAYQSTRKPRLATAMVGTLGLLFGSIASFGAMSGVTAALTGTGLLFLIPALWIMLYVAKVGPESWHRPSPRQIERQRMSELKAATAEERAQTRALEQAQWAERRRQASEITGNAMNLAKRKLDEWNQK
;
A
#
# COMPACT_ATOMS: atom_id res chain seq x y z
N MET A 1 20.22 2.64 -16.73
CA MET A 1 19.17 1.75 -16.17
C MET A 1 18.99 0.59 -17.15
N ARG A 2 19.11 -0.67 -16.70
CA ARG A 2 18.91 -1.85 -17.57
C ARG A 2 17.43 -1.98 -17.92
N LEU A 3 17.15 -2.37 -19.16
CA LEU A 3 15.80 -2.63 -19.66
C LEU A 3 15.27 -3.94 -19.06
N SER A 4 14.02 -3.95 -18.61
CA SER A 4 13.36 -5.18 -18.13
C SER A 4 12.70 -5.92 -19.29
N ASP A 5 12.57 -7.24 -19.21
CA ASP A 5 11.88 -8.05 -20.24
C ASP A 5 10.41 -7.64 -20.40
N ALA A 6 9.76 -7.17 -19.33
CA ALA A 6 8.41 -6.60 -19.38
C ALA A 6 8.38 -5.37 -20.32
N GLU A 7 9.37 -4.49 -20.20
CA GLU A 7 9.43 -3.24 -20.98
C GLU A 7 9.73 -3.50 -22.46
N ARG A 8 10.50 -4.56 -22.73
CA ARG A 8 10.72 -5.05 -24.10
C ARG A 8 9.42 -5.57 -24.71
N THR A 9 8.64 -6.33 -23.94
CA THR A 9 7.34 -6.86 -24.39
C THR A 9 6.35 -5.73 -24.65
N ASP A 10 6.29 -4.74 -23.76
CA ASP A 10 5.44 -3.56 -23.92
C ASP A 10 5.81 -2.77 -25.19
N ALA A 11 7.10 -2.60 -25.45
CA ALA A 11 7.58 -1.94 -26.67
C ALA A 11 7.18 -2.68 -27.96
N VAL A 12 7.24 -4.02 -27.98
CA VAL A 12 6.78 -4.79 -29.14
C VAL A 12 5.26 -4.62 -29.35
N ASN A 13 4.49 -4.56 -28.27
CA ASN A 13 3.05 -4.28 -28.36
C ASN A 13 2.77 -2.88 -28.93
N ASP A 14 3.54 -1.87 -28.53
CA ASP A 14 3.44 -0.51 -29.06
C ASP A 14 3.77 -0.47 -30.57
N LEU A 15 4.78 -1.22 -31.03
CA LEU A 15 5.09 -1.36 -32.46
C LEU A 15 3.96 -2.07 -33.22
N ALA A 16 3.36 -3.11 -32.63
CA ALA A 16 2.23 -3.82 -33.24
C ALA A 16 1.00 -2.92 -33.38
N GLN A 17 0.77 -2.03 -32.41
CA GLN A 17 -0.28 -1.01 -32.52
C GLN A 17 0.02 -0.01 -33.64
N ALA A 18 1.27 0.48 -33.76
CA ALA A 18 1.66 1.39 -34.84
C ALA A 18 1.50 0.76 -36.24
N LEU A 19 1.77 -0.54 -36.37
CA LEU A 19 1.48 -1.32 -37.58
C LEU A 19 -0.03 -1.39 -37.86
N GLY A 20 -0.86 -1.67 -36.85
CA GLY A 20 -2.31 -1.69 -36.98
C GLY A 20 -2.93 -0.33 -37.36
N GLU A 21 -2.30 0.77 -36.94
CA GLU A 21 -2.66 2.14 -37.33
C GLU A 21 -2.16 2.53 -38.74
N GLY A 22 -1.38 1.67 -39.41
CA GLY A 22 -0.79 1.93 -40.72
C GLY A 22 0.35 2.95 -40.70
N ARG A 23 0.92 3.23 -39.53
CA ARG A 23 2.06 4.14 -39.34
C ARG A 23 3.42 3.46 -39.55
N LEU A 24 3.42 2.14 -39.57
CA LEU A 24 4.57 1.28 -39.75
C LEU A 24 4.22 0.25 -40.81
N THR A 25 5.16 -0.06 -41.70
CA THR A 25 5.03 -1.20 -42.63
C THR A 25 5.44 -2.51 -41.95
N MET A 26 5.10 -3.66 -42.55
CA MET A 26 5.47 -4.96 -41.97
C MET A 26 6.99 -5.15 -41.89
N ASP A 27 7.72 -4.71 -42.92
CA ASP A 27 9.18 -4.82 -42.97
C ASP A 27 9.84 -3.99 -41.86
N GLU A 28 9.36 -2.75 -41.65
CA GLU A 28 9.85 -1.89 -40.57
C GLU A 28 9.47 -2.41 -39.18
N PHE A 29 8.33 -3.13 -39.06
CA PHE A 29 7.94 -3.77 -37.81
C PHE A 29 8.91 -4.89 -37.42
N GLU A 30 9.32 -5.73 -38.38
CA GLU A 30 10.27 -6.81 -38.13
C GLU A 30 11.64 -6.26 -37.72
N GLU A 31 12.18 -5.29 -38.47
CA GLU A 31 13.46 -4.64 -38.18
C GLU A 31 13.49 -3.99 -36.78
N ARG A 32 12.40 -3.28 -36.42
CA ARG A 32 12.31 -2.62 -35.12
C ARG A 32 12.08 -3.58 -33.98
N THR A 33 11.35 -4.67 -34.20
CA THR A 33 11.15 -5.71 -33.19
C THR A 33 12.50 -6.34 -32.83
N ASP A 34 13.33 -6.63 -33.82
CA ASP A 34 14.69 -7.13 -33.59
C ASP A 34 15.56 -6.13 -32.82
N ALA A 35 15.48 -4.84 -33.17
CA ALA A 35 16.18 -3.78 -32.45
C ALA A 35 15.73 -3.68 -30.98
N VAL A 36 14.42 -3.80 -30.70
CA VAL A 36 13.85 -3.84 -29.35
C VAL A 36 14.37 -5.07 -28.57
N MET A 37 14.48 -6.23 -29.22
CA MET A 37 14.99 -7.45 -28.58
C MET A 37 16.47 -7.34 -28.20
N GLN A 38 17.28 -6.64 -29.00
CA GLN A 38 18.70 -6.41 -28.74
C GLN A 38 18.96 -5.27 -27.73
N ALA A 39 18.02 -4.35 -27.54
CA ALA A 39 18.17 -3.25 -26.61
C ALA A 39 18.35 -3.73 -25.16
N THR A 40 19.42 -3.24 -24.52
CA THR A 40 19.77 -3.54 -23.13
C THR A 40 19.48 -2.35 -22.22
N THR A 41 19.37 -1.14 -22.78
CA THR A 41 19.08 0.08 -22.03
C THR A 41 17.82 0.78 -22.51
N ARG A 42 17.16 1.52 -21.61
CA ARG A 42 15.99 2.35 -21.97
C ARG A 42 16.28 3.41 -23.03
N ARG A 43 17.54 3.85 -23.14
CA ARG A 43 17.96 4.87 -24.11
C ARG A 43 17.98 4.28 -25.52
N GLU A 44 18.55 3.08 -25.68
CA GLU A 44 18.50 2.32 -26.94
C GLU A 44 17.05 2.04 -27.34
N LEU A 45 16.20 1.68 -26.38
CA LEU A 45 14.78 1.49 -26.67
C LEU A 45 14.14 2.78 -27.21
N ALA A 46 14.43 3.94 -26.60
CA ALA A 46 13.87 5.21 -27.03
C ALA A 46 14.31 5.63 -28.44
N GLU A 47 15.49 5.23 -28.89
CA GLU A 47 15.99 5.49 -30.26
C GLU A 47 15.10 4.81 -31.31
N VAL A 48 14.58 3.60 -31.03
CA VAL A 48 13.70 2.84 -31.94
C VAL A 48 12.35 3.53 -32.17
N PHE A 49 11.92 4.38 -31.24
CA PHE A 49 10.63 5.10 -31.27
C PHE A 49 10.79 6.61 -31.51
N MET A 50 11.95 7.11 -31.95
CA MET A 50 12.15 8.57 -32.09
C MET A 50 11.28 9.22 -33.17
N ASP A 51 10.95 8.47 -34.21
CA ASP A 51 10.20 8.90 -35.40
C ASP A 51 8.72 8.51 -35.34
N ILE A 52 8.37 7.52 -34.51
CA ILE A 52 6.99 7.16 -34.20
C ILE A 52 6.63 7.85 -32.88
N PRO A 53 5.76 8.88 -32.86
CA PRO A 53 5.26 9.45 -31.62
C PRO A 53 4.30 8.45 -30.94
N THR A 54 4.87 7.39 -30.39
CA THR A 54 4.18 6.41 -29.57
C THR A 54 3.78 7.12 -28.29
N LYS A 55 2.48 7.15 -28.00
CA LYS A 55 2.02 7.43 -26.63
C LYS A 55 2.57 6.30 -25.80
N ALA A 56 3.74 6.50 -25.17
CA ALA A 56 4.34 5.55 -24.25
C ALA A 56 3.20 5.00 -23.41
N SER A 57 2.89 3.72 -23.61
CA SER A 57 1.77 3.03 -22.98
C SER A 57 2.13 2.85 -21.51
N THR A 58 2.10 3.96 -20.77
CA THR A 58 2.03 3.94 -19.32
C THR A 58 0.69 3.33 -19.05
N GLU A 59 0.69 1.99 -18.95
CA GLU A 59 -0.42 1.12 -18.62
C GLU A 59 -1.39 1.90 -17.74
N LEU A 60 -2.47 2.38 -18.36
CA LEU A 60 -3.37 3.33 -17.74
C LEU A 60 -4.24 2.50 -16.81
N LYS A 61 -3.66 2.09 -15.67
CA LYS A 61 -4.29 1.26 -14.66
C LYS A 61 -5.51 2.02 -14.18
N ILE A 62 -6.67 1.63 -14.68
CA ILE A 62 -7.94 2.29 -14.41
C ILE A 62 -8.30 1.95 -12.96
N TYR A 63 -7.84 2.78 -12.03
CA TYR A 63 -8.25 2.71 -10.64
C TYR A 63 -9.70 3.21 -10.53
N SER A 64 -10.53 2.50 -9.77
CA SER A 64 -11.91 2.91 -9.55
C SER A 64 -11.94 4.27 -8.83
N ARG A 65 -12.91 5.13 -9.16
CA ARG A 65 -13.08 6.45 -8.51
C ARG A 65 -13.12 6.33 -6.98
N GLY A 66 -13.74 5.27 -6.47
CA GLY A 66 -13.79 4.98 -5.03
C GLY A 66 -12.45 4.54 -4.40
N GLU A 67 -11.52 3.98 -5.19
CA GLU A 67 -10.16 3.64 -4.73
C GLU A 67 -9.28 4.89 -4.68
N MET A 68 -9.44 5.79 -5.65
CA MET A 68 -8.75 7.08 -5.66
C MET A 68 -9.17 7.91 -4.43
N GLU A 69 -10.47 8.03 -4.16
CA GLU A 69 -11.02 8.77 -3.01
C GLU A 69 -10.47 8.27 -1.66
N ARG A 70 -10.36 6.95 -1.49
CA ARG A 70 -9.80 6.33 -0.27
C ARG A 70 -8.30 6.63 -0.12
N ALA A 71 -7.54 6.55 -1.21
CA ALA A 71 -6.12 6.91 -1.20
C ALA A 71 -5.91 8.39 -0.86
N TYR A 72 -6.76 9.28 -1.39
CA TYR A 72 -6.78 10.70 -1.06
C TYR A 72 -7.05 10.94 0.44
N GLN A 73 -8.07 10.29 1.00
CA GLN A 73 -8.39 10.42 2.43
C GLN A 73 -7.27 9.87 3.33
N SER A 74 -6.63 8.76 2.96
CA SER A 74 -5.52 8.17 3.72
C SER A 74 -4.27 9.05 3.78
N THR A 75 -4.08 9.93 2.78
CA THR A 75 -2.95 10.86 2.72
C THR A 75 -3.19 12.10 3.58
N ARG A 76 -4.45 12.44 3.86
CA ARG A 76 -4.82 13.56 4.73
C ARG A 76 -4.58 13.14 6.18
N LYS A 77 -3.65 13.81 6.88
CA LYS A 77 -3.38 13.58 8.32
C LYS A 77 -3.94 14.73 9.17
N PRO A 78 -5.27 14.88 9.31
CA PRO A 78 -5.88 16.02 9.99
C PRO A 78 -5.47 16.11 11.47
N ARG A 79 -5.24 14.96 12.12
CA ARG A 79 -4.84 14.90 13.54
C ARG A 79 -3.46 15.50 13.80
N LEU A 80 -2.53 15.38 12.84
CA LEU A 80 -1.20 15.97 12.92
C LEU A 80 -1.26 17.48 12.72
N ALA A 81 -2.13 17.94 11.81
CA ALA A 81 -2.41 19.36 11.61
C ALA A 81 -2.98 20.01 12.88
N THR A 82 -4.01 19.42 13.48
CA THR A 82 -4.63 19.95 14.70
C THR A 82 -3.68 19.89 15.90
N ALA A 83 -2.86 18.84 16.00
CA ALA A 83 -1.85 18.72 17.06
C ALA A 83 -0.78 19.82 16.94
N MET A 84 -0.21 20.04 15.76
CA MET A 84 0.82 21.06 15.55
C MET A 84 0.31 22.49 15.78
N VAL A 85 -0.90 22.80 15.33
CA VAL A 85 -1.55 24.10 15.61
C VAL A 85 -1.79 24.29 17.11
N GLY A 86 -2.26 23.24 17.80
CA GLY A 86 -2.44 23.26 19.25
C GLY A 86 -1.12 23.48 20.01
N THR A 87 -0.03 22.81 19.61
CA THR A 87 1.29 23.00 20.22
C THR A 87 1.80 24.43 20.02
N LEU A 88 1.60 25.03 18.85
CA LEU A 88 2.01 26.41 18.60
C LEU A 88 1.18 27.41 19.43
N GLY A 89 -0.11 27.15 19.59
CA GLY A 89 -1.00 27.94 20.45
C GLY A 89 -0.61 27.88 21.93
N LEU A 90 -0.20 26.72 22.43
CA LEU A 90 0.29 26.54 23.80
C LEU A 90 1.63 27.27 24.03
N LEU A 91 2.55 27.21 23.06
CA LEU A 91 3.81 27.97 23.11
C LEU A 91 3.56 29.48 23.10
N PHE A 92 2.65 29.96 22.26
CA PHE A 92 2.23 31.36 22.24
C PHE A 92 1.62 31.79 23.59
N GLY A 93 0.69 31.00 24.12
CA GLY A 93 0.06 31.26 25.43
C GLY A 93 1.10 31.34 26.55
N SER A 94 2.07 30.42 26.57
CA SER A 94 3.17 30.41 27.55
C SER A 94 4.04 31.67 27.48
N ILE A 95 4.40 32.12 26.28
CA ILE A 95 5.22 33.34 26.06
C ILE A 95 4.43 34.61 26.44
N ALA A 96 3.14 34.67 26.09
CA ALA A 96 2.27 35.79 26.45
C ALA A 96 2.07 35.89 27.98
N SER A 97 1.86 34.76 28.66
CA SER A 97 1.76 34.72 30.13
C SER A 97 3.07 35.13 30.82
N PHE A 98 4.22 34.76 30.27
CA PHE A 98 5.52 35.18 30.79
C PHE A 98 5.76 36.69 30.60
N GLY A 99 5.43 37.23 29.43
CA GLY A 99 5.50 38.66 29.14
C GLY A 99 4.63 39.49 30.08
N ALA A 100 3.39 39.04 30.34
CA ALA A 100 2.46 39.67 31.28
C ALA A 100 2.99 39.68 32.73
N MET A 101 3.66 38.61 33.17
CA MET A 101 4.24 38.51 34.51
C MET A 101 5.50 39.38 34.68
N SER A 102 6.27 39.59 33.60
CA SER A 102 7.50 40.40 33.60
C SER A 102 7.28 41.92 33.49
N GLY A 103 6.04 42.38 33.32
CA GLY A 103 5.71 43.82 33.18
C GLY A 103 6.01 44.41 31.80
N VAL A 104 6.50 43.60 30.84
CA VAL A 104 6.75 44.03 29.45
C VAL A 104 5.47 43.87 28.63
N THR A 105 4.54 44.82 28.77
CA THR A 105 3.24 44.82 28.08
C THR A 105 3.30 45.31 26.63
N ALA A 106 4.40 45.96 26.22
CA ALA A 106 4.56 46.53 24.88
C ALA A 106 4.67 45.50 23.74
N ALA A 107 4.87 44.21 24.07
CA ALA A 107 5.06 43.15 23.08
C ALA A 107 3.76 42.47 22.61
N LEU A 108 2.59 42.84 23.14
CA LEU A 108 1.34 42.10 22.92
C LEU A 108 0.76 42.22 21.49
N THR A 109 1.10 43.25 20.73
CA THR A 109 0.63 43.42 19.34
C THR A 109 1.57 42.80 18.30
N GLY A 110 2.89 42.79 18.54
CA GLY A 110 3.88 42.28 17.58
C GLY A 110 4.18 40.79 17.69
N THR A 111 4.19 40.24 18.91
CA THR A 111 4.50 38.80 19.10
C THR A 111 3.38 37.92 18.53
N GLY A 112 2.11 38.27 18.73
CA GLY A 112 0.98 37.53 18.12
C GLY A 112 1.06 37.43 16.60
N LEU A 113 1.47 38.52 15.94
CA LEU A 113 1.65 38.53 14.48
C LEU A 113 2.79 37.60 14.04
N LEU A 114 3.89 37.56 14.81
CA LEU A 114 5.02 36.65 14.56
C LEU A 114 4.68 35.17 14.74
N PHE A 115 3.70 34.82 15.58
CA PHE A 115 3.21 33.45 15.72
C PHE A 115 2.08 33.09 14.75
N LEU A 116 1.32 34.09 14.27
CA LEU A 116 0.33 33.90 13.21
C LEU A 116 0.96 33.49 11.88
N ILE A 117 2.11 34.06 11.51
CA ILE A 117 2.81 33.70 10.26
C ILE A 117 3.18 32.20 10.20
N PRO A 118 3.89 31.61 11.19
CA PRO A 118 4.17 30.17 11.21
C PRO A 118 2.92 29.33 11.47
N ALA A 119 1.93 29.80 12.24
CA ALA A 119 0.66 29.09 12.40
C ALA A 119 -0.08 28.95 11.06
N LEU A 120 -0.17 30.02 10.29
CA LEU A 120 -0.79 30.03 8.96
C LEU A 120 0.05 29.22 7.97
N TRP A 121 1.38 29.31 8.02
CA TRP A 121 2.25 28.51 7.17
C TRP A 121 2.12 27.01 7.45
N ILE A 122 2.13 26.61 8.73
CA ILE A 122 1.91 25.21 9.16
C ILE A 122 0.49 24.76 8.78
N MET A 123 -0.52 25.61 8.98
CA MET A 123 -1.90 25.30 8.59
C MET A 123 -2.00 25.08 7.08
N LEU A 124 -1.46 25.97 6.25
CA LEU A 124 -1.49 25.83 4.79
C LEU A 124 -0.66 24.63 4.31
N TYR A 125 0.52 24.42 4.89
CA TYR A 125 1.43 23.33 4.53
C TYR A 125 0.88 21.95 4.93
N VAL A 126 0.37 21.80 6.15
CA VAL A 126 -0.09 20.51 6.69
C VAL A 126 -1.54 20.22 6.32
N ALA A 127 -2.42 21.23 6.26
CA ALA A 127 -3.76 21.04 5.71
C ALA A 127 -3.74 20.83 4.18
N LYS A 128 -2.55 20.93 3.55
CA LYS A 128 -2.33 20.64 2.12
C LYS A 128 -3.34 21.42 1.26
N VAL A 129 -3.57 22.69 1.61
CA VAL A 129 -4.53 23.57 0.93
C VAL A 129 -3.85 24.10 -0.33
N GLY A 130 -3.80 23.26 -1.36
CA GLY A 130 -3.31 23.56 -2.69
C GLY A 130 -4.16 22.81 -3.73
N PRO A 131 -4.02 23.14 -5.03
CA PRO A 131 -4.82 22.51 -6.09
C PRO A 131 -4.81 20.98 -5.97
N GLU A 132 -5.95 20.33 -6.19
CA GLU A 132 -6.08 18.87 -6.04
C GLU A 132 -5.10 18.07 -6.93
N SER A 133 -4.55 18.71 -7.97
CA SER A 133 -3.54 18.14 -8.87
C SER A 133 -2.21 17.83 -8.18
N TRP A 134 -1.81 18.61 -7.18
CA TRP A 134 -0.54 18.42 -6.45
C TRP A 134 -0.59 17.22 -5.48
N HIS A 135 -1.79 16.67 -5.28
CA HIS A 135 -2.11 15.70 -4.25
C HIS A 135 -2.42 14.32 -4.79
N ARG A 136 -2.29 14.10 -6.10
CA ARG A 136 -2.58 12.81 -6.74
C ARG A 136 -1.71 11.70 -6.11
N PRO A 137 -2.31 10.70 -5.44
CA PRO A 137 -1.58 9.62 -4.83
C PRO A 137 -0.88 8.79 -5.92
N SER A 138 0.36 8.37 -5.66
CA SER A 138 1.11 7.58 -6.62
C SER A 138 0.48 6.19 -6.82
N PRO A 139 0.48 5.63 -8.04
CA PRO A 139 -0.09 4.30 -8.35
C PRO A 139 0.38 3.19 -7.39
N ARG A 140 1.63 3.27 -6.94
CA ARG A 140 2.25 2.34 -5.97
C ARG A 140 1.61 2.35 -4.58
N GLN A 141 1.06 3.48 -4.15
CA GLN A 141 0.39 3.58 -2.83
C GLN A 141 -0.94 2.84 -2.83
N ILE A 142 -1.68 2.92 -3.94
CA ILE A 142 -2.97 2.24 -4.11
C ILE A 142 -2.76 0.72 -4.10
N GLU A 143 -1.71 0.23 -4.78
CA GLU A 143 -1.36 -1.20 -4.78
C GLU A 143 -0.98 -1.73 -3.40
N ARG A 144 -0.20 -0.97 -2.62
CA ARG A 144 0.16 -1.37 -1.25
C ARG A 144 -1.06 -1.53 -0.35
N GLN A 145 -2.02 -0.61 -0.45
CA GLN A 145 -3.27 -0.69 0.31
C GLN A 145 -4.08 -1.92 -0.11
N ARG A 146 -4.28 -2.14 -1.41
CA ARG A 146 -4.95 -3.33 -1.93
C ARG A 146 -4.29 -4.63 -1.43
N MET A 147 -2.96 -4.67 -1.44
CA MET A 147 -2.22 -5.84 -0.97
C MET A 147 -2.36 -6.06 0.54
N SER A 148 -2.52 -4.99 1.33
CA SER A 148 -2.79 -5.10 2.77
C SER A 148 -4.20 -5.62 3.06
N GLU A 149 -5.21 -5.16 2.31
CA GLU A 149 -6.60 -5.64 2.44
C GLU A 149 -6.71 -7.11 2.05
N LEU A 150 -6.10 -7.50 0.91
CA LEU A 150 -6.06 -8.90 0.49
C LEU A 150 -5.37 -9.77 1.54
N LYS A 151 -4.22 -9.34 2.07
CA LYS A 151 -3.52 -10.06 3.14
C LYS A 151 -4.35 -10.18 4.42
N ALA A 152 -5.12 -9.15 4.77
CA ALA A 152 -6.01 -9.18 5.93
C ALA A 152 -7.14 -10.19 5.72
N ALA A 153 -7.82 -10.15 4.56
CA ALA A 153 -8.85 -11.13 4.21
C ALA A 153 -8.31 -12.57 4.21
N THR A 154 -7.13 -12.81 3.61
CA THR A 154 -6.52 -14.14 3.63
C THR A 154 -6.05 -14.56 5.02
N ALA A 155 -5.70 -13.61 5.90
CA ALA A 155 -5.33 -13.92 7.28
C ALA A 155 -6.54 -14.39 8.09
N GLU A 156 -7.72 -13.81 7.86
CA GLU A 156 -8.97 -14.23 8.48
C GLU A 156 -9.36 -15.66 8.05
N GLU A 157 -9.29 -15.97 6.74
CA GLU A 157 -9.55 -17.32 6.24
C GLU A 157 -8.61 -18.35 6.90
N ARG A 158 -7.31 -18.04 6.97
CA ARG A 158 -6.33 -18.91 7.64
C ARG A 158 -6.57 -19.04 9.15
N ALA A 159 -7.10 -18.02 9.79
CA ALA A 159 -7.46 -18.08 11.20
C ALA A 159 -8.67 -19.01 11.41
N GLN A 160 -9.67 -18.94 10.53
CA GLN A 160 -10.84 -19.81 10.55
C GLN A 160 -10.46 -21.28 10.33
N THR A 161 -9.63 -21.57 9.31
CA THR A 161 -9.19 -22.95 9.05
C THR A 161 -8.38 -23.53 10.21
N ARG A 162 -7.46 -22.74 10.79
CA ARG A 162 -6.70 -23.15 11.98
C ARG A 162 -7.60 -23.42 13.18
N ALA A 163 -8.64 -22.63 13.39
CA ALA A 163 -9.58 -22.84 14.48
C ALA A 163 -10.35 -24.17 14.32
N LEU A 164 -10.80 -24.48 13.10
CA LEU A 164 -11.46 -25.74 12.79
C LEU A 164 -10.53 -26.94 12.96
N GLU A 165 -9.30 -26.85 12.47
CA GLU A 165 -8.29 -27.91 12.64
C GLU A 165 -7.97 -28.18 14.11
N GLN A 166 -7.86 -27.12 14.92
CA GLN A 166 -7.64 -27.25 16.37
C GLN A 166 -8.80 -27.94 17.07
N ALA A 167 -10.05 -27.63 16.70
CA ALA A 167 -11.23 -28.29 17.25
C ALA A 167 -11.24 -29.79 16.89
N GLN A 168 -11.00 -30.13 15.62
CA GLN A 168 -10.93 -31.53 15.16
C GLN A 168 -9.79 -32.30 15.84
N TRP A 169 -8.64 -31.67 16.04
CA TRP A 169 -7.53 -32.28 16.76
C TRP A 169 -7.89 -32.58 18.22
N ALA A 170 -8.58 -31.66 18.89
CA ALA A 170 -9.06 -31.86 20.26
C ALA A 170 -10.06 -33.02 20.35
N GLU A 171 -10.98 -33.13 19.39
CA GLU A 171 -11.93 -34.25 19.30
C GLU A 171 -11.23 -35.59 19.06
N ARG A 172 -10.32 -35.66 18.08
CA ARG A 172 -9.53 -36.87 17.81
C ARG A 172 -8.75 -37.34 19.04
N ARG A 173 -8.23 -36.39 19.82
CA ARG A 173 -7.50 -36.69 21.06
C ARG A 173 -8.41 -37.28 22.14
N ARG A 174 -9.65 -36.81 22.26
CA ARG A 174 -10.65 -37.38 23.17
C ARG A 174 -11.03 -38.80 22.74
N GLN A 175 -11.36 -39.00 21.46
CA GLN A 175 -11.69 -40.33 20.91
C GLN A 175 -10.54 -41.33 21.10
N ALA A 176 -9.30 -40.90 20.87
CA ALA A 176 -8.12 -41.75 21.08
C ALA A 176 -8.00 -42.20 22.55
N SER A 177 -8.30 -41.31 23.51
CA SER A 177 -8.27 -41.66 24.93
C SER A 177 -9.39 -42.63 25.33
N GLU A 178 -10.59 -42.48 24.75
CA GLU A 178 -11.72 -43.40 24.97
C GLU A 178 -11.44 -44.80 24.40
N ILE A 179 -10.91 -44.88 23.17
CA ILE A 179 -10.54 -46.15 22.53
C ILE A 179 -9.45 -46.84 23.35
N THR A 180 -8.43 -46.09 23.79
CA THR A 180 -7.35 -46.62 24.62
C THR A 180 -7.87 -47.12 25.96
N GLY A 181 -8.76 -46.35 26.61
CA GLY A 181 -9.41 -46.75 27.86
C GLY A 181 -10.27 -48.01 27.71
N ASN A 182 -11.07 -48.09 26.64
CA ASN A 182 -11.90 -49.25 26.34
C ASN A 182 -11.05 -50.49 26.04
N ALA A 183 -9.98 -50.34 25.26
CA ALA A 183 -9.05 -51.43 24.96
C ALA A 183 -8.35 -51.93 26.24
N MET A 184 -7.90 -51.01 27.11
CA MET A 184 -7.28 -51.35 28.40
C MET A 184 -8.24 -52.12 29.31
N ASN A 185 -9.50 -51.66 29.40
CA ASN A 185 -10.54 -52.33 30.19
C ASN A 185 -10.89 -53.72 29.64
N LEU A 186 -10.95 -53.88 28.31
CA LEU A 186 -11.15 -55.17 27.67
C LEU A 186 -9.97 -56.12 27.96
N ALA A 187 -8.74 -55.63 27.83
CA ALA A 187 -7.52 -56.38 28.12
C ALA A 187 -7.48 -56.83 29.58
N LYS A 188 -7.79 -55.93 30.52
CA LYS A 188 -7.88 -56.24 31.95
C LYS A 188 -8.93 -57.31 32.24
N ARG A 189 -10.14 -57.16 31.67
CA ARG A 189 -11.22 -58.14 31.83
C ARG A 189 -10.82 -59.53 31.32
N LYS A 190 -10.14 -59.60 30.17
CA LYS A 190 -9.64 -60.85 29.60
C LYS A 190 -8.54 -61.50 30.44
N LEU A 191 -7.67 -60.70 31.02
CA LEU A 191 -6.64 -61.18 31.94
C LEU A 191 -7.27 -61.75 33.22
N ASP A 192 -8.25 -61.05 33.80
CA ASP A 192 -8.97 -61.49 35.00
C ASP A 192 -9.75 -62.80 34.74
N GLU A 193 -10.41 -62.93 33.57
CA GLU A 193 -11.08 -64.16 33.14
C GLU A 193 -10.13 -65.36 33.06
N TRP A 194 -8.89 -65.14 32.60
CA TRP A 194 -7.90 -66.21 32.48
C TRP A 194 -7.35 -66.63 33.85
N ASN A 195 -7.17 -65.68 34.76
CA ASN A 195 -6.63 -65.92 36.10
C ASN A 195 -7.64 -66.58 37.07
N GLN A 196 -8.93 -66.59 36.72
CA GLN A 196 -10.00 -67.27 37.47
C GLN A 196 -10.25 -68.72 37.02
N LYS A 197 -9.61 -69.18 35.94
CA LYS A 197 -9.64 -70.59 35.49
C LYS A 197 -8.45 -71.36 36.01
#